data_AF-A0A917QQ67-F1
#
_entry.id   AF-A0A917QQ67-F1
#
_cell.length_a   1.000
_cell.length_b   1.000
_cell.length_c   1.000
_cell.angle_alpha   90.00
_cell.angle_beta   90.00
_cell.angle_gamma   90.00
#
_symmetry.space_group_name_H-M   'P 1'
#
loop_
_entity.id
_entity.type
_entity.pdbx_description
1 polymer ?
#
loop_
_entity_poly.entity_id
_entity_poly.type
_entity_poly.pdbx_seq_one_letter_code
_entity_poly.pdbx_strand_id
1 'polypeptide(L)'
;MLQGMATTTFYADDITAAKEWYTEFLGLAPYYEVDGAYYEFRVGPMQAELGIINRAYAPAGARNAPGGGGVVFWAVDDLAAAFARLLELGATEYEPITERAGRALALRRRRWSTPSATSSAS
;
A
#
# COMPACT_ATOMS: atom_id res chain seq x y z
N MET A 1 -21.43 -11.93 14.87
CA MET A 1 -21.86 -11.41 13.55
C MET A 1 -20.93 -10.27 13.14
N LEU A 2 -20.72 -10.04 11.83
CA LEU A 2 -19.87 -8.95 11.31
C LEU A 2 -20.60 -7.60 11.37
N GLN A 3 -19.87 -6.50 11.58
CA GLN A 3 -20.42 -5.14 11.75
C GLN A 3 -19.88 -4.11 10.74
N GLY A 4 -19.07 -4.55 9.77
CA GLY A 4 -18.37 -3.69 8.82
C GLY A 4 -16.92 -4.14 8.63
N MET A 5 -16.20 -3.48 7.73
CA MET A 5 -14.75 -3.64 7.65
C MET A 5 -14.07 -2.80 8.73
N ALA A 6 -13.17 -3.40 9.50
CA ALA A 6 -12.35 -2.68 10.46
C ALA A 6 -11.11 -2.12 9.77
N THR A 7 -10.30 -3.02 9.19
CA THR A 7 -8.96 -2.70 8.71
C THR A 7 -8.67 -3.51 7.45
N THR A 8 -7.93 -2.91 6.52
CA THR A 8 -7.26 -3.65 5.44
C THR A 8 -5.76 -3.67 5.71
N THR A 9 -5.11 -4.82 5.57
CA THR A 9 -3.70 -4.98 5.93
C THR A 9 -2.89 -5.59 4.79
N PHE A 10 -1.73 -5.00 4.51
CA PHE A 10 -0.78 -5.49 3.52
C PHE A 10 0.57 -5.87 4.11
N TYR A 11 1.13 -6.97 3.60
CA TYR A 11 2.49 -7.39 3.96
C TYR A 11 3.55 -6.57 3.21
N ALA A 12 4.62 -6.20 3.91
CA ALA A 12 5.81 -5.55 3.36
C ALA A 12 7.07 -6.37 3.68
N ASP A 13 7.93 -6.54 2.68
CA ASP A 13 9.25 -7.19 2.89
C ASP A 13 10.21 -6.25 3.61
N ASP A 14 10.19 -4.97 3.25
CA ASP A 14 10.82 -3.88 4.00
C ASP A 14 9.72 -3.00 4.62
N ILE A 15 9.51 -3.15 5.93
CA ILE A 15 8.46 -2.44 6.65
C ILE A 15 8.83 -0.99 6.96
N THR A 16 10.13 -0.68 7.11
CA THR A 16 10.59 0.69 7.37
C THR A 16 10.40 1.55 6.12
N ALA A 17 10.85 1.07 4.97
CA ALA A 17 10.64 1.78 3.72
C ALA A 17 9.15 1.91 3.37
N ALA A 18 8.34 0.90 3.74
CA ALA A 18 6.89 1.00 3.60
C ALA A 18 6.28 2.10 4.49
N LYS A 19 6.69 2.20 5.76
CA LYS A 19 6.23 3.26 6.67
C LYS A 19 6.53 4.64 6.09
N GLU A 20 7.77 4.86 5.66
CA GLU A 20 8.22 6.15 5.12
C GLU A 20 7.39 6.54 3.90
N TRP A 21 7.19 5.62 2.96
CA TRP A 21 6.42 5.92 1.75
C TRP A 21 4.95 6.17 2.01
N TYR A 22 4.29 5.37 2.87
CA TYR A 22 2.88 5.63 3.20
C TYR A 22 2.72 6.93 3.99
N THR A 23 3.70 7.28 4.84
CA THR A 23 3.72 8.57 5.53
C THR A 23 3.80 9.73 4.52
N GLU A 24 4.67 9.62 3.52
CA GLU A 24 4.80 10.64 2.47
C GLU A 24 3.56 10.70 1.56
N PHE A 25 3.04 9.54 1.14
CA PHE A 25 1.88 9.48 0.26
C PHE A 25 0.62 10.02 0.93
N LEU A 26 0.36 9.64 2.19
CA LEU A 26 -0.84 10.02 2.91
C LEU A 26 -0.70 11.40 3.58
N GLY A 27 0.53 11.93 3.71
CA GLY A 27 0.81 13.18 4.40
C GLY A 27 0.53 13.12 5.91
N LEU A 28 0.54 11.93 6.51
CA LEU A 28 0.25 11.70 7.92
C LEU A 28 1.08 10.55 8.49
N ALA A 29 1.48 10.67 9.76
CA ALA A 29 2.19 9.63 10.47
C ALA A 29 1.25 8.48 10.86
N PRO A 30 1.76 7.24 11.03
CA PRO A 30 0.97 6.16 11.60
C PRO A 30 0.40 6.57 12.97
N TYR A 31 -0.84 6.17 13.26
CA TYR A 31 -1.46 6.46 14.54
C TYR A 31 -1.14 5.38 15.59
N TYR A 32 -0.79 4.17 15.12
CA TYR A 32 -0.34 3.05 15.95
C TYR A 32 0.88 2.39 15.30
N GLU A 33 1.88 2.10 16.12
CA GLU A 33 3.16 1.59 15.69
C GLU A 33 3.69 0.51 16.63
N VAL A 34 4.21 -0.56 16.03
CA VAL A 34 5.07 -1.56 16.67
C VAL A 34 6.33 -1.65 15.82
N ASP A 35 7.42 -1.07 16.31
CA ASP A 35 8.65 -0.92 15.55
C ASP A 35 9.13 -2.24 14.93
N GLY A 36 9.36 -2.20 13.62
CA GLY A 36 9.82 -3.36 12.83
C GLY A 36 8.75 -4.43 12.57
N ALA A 37 7.53 -4.29 13.09
CA ALA A 37 6.48 -5.31 13.00
C ALA A 37 5.17 -4.81 12.36
N TYR A 38 4.66 -3.65 12.77
CA TYR A 38 3.34 -3.18 12.36
C TYR A 38 3.22 -1.65 12.38
N TYR A 39 2.63 -1.08 11.34
CA TYR A 39 2.29 0.35 11.28
C TYR A 39 0.87 0.50 10.76
N GLU A 40 0.06 1.34 11.42
CA GLU A 40 -1.33 1.56 11.04
C GLU A 40 -1.67 3.04 10.89
N PHE A 41 -2.40 3.34 9.82
CA PHE A 41 -2.83 4.68 9.44
C PHE A 41 -4.35 4.79 9.53
N ARG A 42 -4.84 5.98 9.88
CA ARG A 42 -6.26 6.34 9.74
C ARG A 42 -6.41 7.37 8.64
N VAL A 43 -7.17 7.01 7.61
CA VAL A 43 -7.26 7.79 6.38
C VAL A 43 -8.67 8.34 6.18
N GLY A 44 -8.75 9.63 5.88
CA GLY A 44 -9.98 10.32 5.52
C GLY A 44 -10.97 10.55 6.68
N PRO A 45 -12.16 11.09 6.38
CA PRO A 45 -13.14 11.51 7.39
C PRO A 45 -13.72 10.36 8.22
N MET A 46 -13.80 9.17 7.63
CA MET A 46 -14.28 7.96 8.31
C MET A 46 -13.18 7.26 9.12
N GLN A 47 -11.95 7.78 9.10
CA GLN A 47 -10.80 7.19 9.79
C GLN A 47 -10.61 5.71 9.43
N ALA A 48 -10.74 5.38 8.14
CA ALA A 48 -10.58 4.01 7.66
C ALA A 48 -9.15 3.53 7.94
N GLU A 49 -9.00 2.29 8.42
CA GLU A 49 -7.72 1.78 8.87
C GLU A 49 -6.97 1.03 7.76
N LEU A 50 -5.73 1.45 7.53
CA LEU A 50 -4.77 0.81 6.64
C LEU A 50 -3.57 0.33 7.46
N GLY A 51 -3.43 -0.99 7.58
CA GLY A 51 -2.32 -1.64 8.26
C GLY A 51 -1.22 -2.10 7.30
N ILE A 52 0.03 -1.94 7.70
CA ILE A 52 1.20 -2.50 7.04
C ILE A 52 1.93 -3.39 8.04
N ILE A 53 2.10 -4.67 7.70
CA ILE A 53 2.72 -5.66 8.59
C ILE A 53 3.96 -6.26 7.94
N ASN A 54 4.98 -6.57 8.76
CA ASN A 54 6.19 -7.22 8.29
C ASN A 54 5.85 -8.62 7.73
N ARG A 55 6.36 -8.93 6.53
CA ARG A 55 6.20 -10.23 5.86
C ARG A 55 6.60 -11.42 6.74
N ALA A 56 7.51 -11.23 7.69
CA ALA A 56 7.92 -12.27 8.62
C ALA A 56 6.75 -12.86 9.44
N TYR A 57 5.65 -12.13 9.60
CA TYR A 57 4.44 -12.60 10.28
C TYR A 57 3.39 -13.22 9.33
N ALA A 58 3.69 -13.35 8.04
CA ALA A 58 2.77 -13.93 7.08
C ALA A 58 2.59 -15.45 7.32
N PRO A 59 1.35 -15.98 7.29
CA PRO A 59 1.10 -17.42 7.30
C PRO A 59 1.83 -18.14 6.15
N ALA A 60 2.17 -19.42 6.34
CA ALA A 60 2.93 -20.20 5.36
C ALA A 60 2.32 -20.25 3.93
N GLY A 61 1.01 -20.03 3.80
CA GLY A 61 0.30 -19.95 2.51
C GLY A 61 0.09 -18.53 1.96
N ALA A 62 0.43 -17.48 2.70
CA ALA A 62 0.17 -16.09 2.33
C ALA A 62 1.28 -15.52 1.41
N ARG A 63 1.59 -16.24 0.33
CA ARG A 63 2.52 -15.80 -0.72
C ARG A 63 1.76 -15.52 -2.01
N ASN A 64 1.47 -14.25 -2.22
CA ASN A 64 0.94 -13.79 -3.49
C ASN A 64 2.07 -13.47 -4.45
N ALA A 65 1.92 -13.86 -5.71
CA ALA A 65 2.73 -13.28 -6.78
C ALA A 65 2.62 -11.74 -6.71
N PRO A 66 3.63 -10.98 -7.17
CA PRO A 66 3.50 -9.54 -7.23
C PRO A 66 2.21 -9.15 -7.96
N GLY A 67 1.34 -8.35 -7.34
CA GLY A 67 0.00 -8.02 -7.87
C GLY A 67 -1.15 -8.93 -7.42
N GLY A 68 -0.88 -10.07 -6.77
CA GLY A 68 -1.92 -11.01 -6.29
C GLY A 68 -2.49 -10.70 -4.90
N GLY A 69 -2.38 -9.46 -4.41
CA GLY A 69 -2.93 -9.05 -3.11
C GLY A 69 -4.38 -8.58 -3.19
N GLY A 70 -4.99 -8.32 -2.03
CA GLY A 70 -6.28 -7.62 -1.98
C GLY A 70 -6.18 -6.24 -2.65
N VAL A 71 -7.25 -5.82 -3.33
CA VAL A 71 -7.34 -4.49 -3.94
C VAL A 71 -8.21 -3.60 -3.05
N VAL A 72 -7.73 -2.39 -2.78
CA VAL A 72 -8.48 -1.37 -2.05
C VAL A 72 -8.76 -0.22 -3.00
N PHE A 73 -10.02 0.19 -3.07
CA PHE A 73 -10.46 1.34 -3.85
C PHE A 73 -10.54 2.57 -2.95
N TRP A 74 -9.90 3.66 -3.37
CA TRP A 74 -9.87 4.92 -2.63
C TRP A 74 -10.84 5.92 -3.24
N ALA A 75 -11.60 6.60 -2.37
CA ALA A 75 -12.29 7.82 -2.74
C ALA A 75 -11.25 8.97 -2.74
N VAL A 76 -11.18 9.70 -3.84
CA VAL A 76 -10.28 10.83 -4.03
C VAL A 76 -11.06 11.99 -4.66
N ASP A 77 -10.67 13.21 -4.33
CA ASP A 77 -11.29 14.42 -4.91
C ASP A 77 -10.87 14.61 -6.37
N ASP A 78 -9.61 14.33 -6.68
CA ASP A 78 -9.04 14.38 -8.03
C ASP A 78 -8.28 13.08 -8.34
N LEU A 79 -8.86 12.28 -9.25
CA LEU A 79 -8.30 10.99 -9.65
C LEU A 79 -6.99 11.12 -10.41
N ALA A 80 -6.87 12.10 -11.30
CA ALA A 80 -5.69 12.28 -12.13
C ALA A 80 -4.51 12.77 -11.29
N ALA A 81 -4.75 13.72 -10.39
CA ALA A 81 -3.73 14.22 -9.48
C ALA A 81 -3.24 13.14 -8.51
N ALA A 82 -4.15 12.36 -7.91
CA ALA A 82 -3.78 11.24 -7.03
C ALA A 82 -2.94 10.18 -7.78
N PHE A 83 -3.36 9.83 -9.00
CA PHE A 83 -2.64 8.88 -9.85
C PHE A 83 -1.23 9.38 -10.20
N ALA A 84 -1.10 10.63 -10.65
CA ALA A 84 0.19 11.24 -10.96
C ALA A 84 1.13 11.24 -9.74
N ARG A 85 0.62 11.64 -8.56
CA ARG A 85 1.40 11.63 -7.32
C ARG A 85 1.92 10.25 -6.96
N LEU A 86 1.12 9.21 -7.16
CA LEU A 86 1.53 7.83 -6.89
C LEU A 86 2.64 7.36 -7.83
N LEU A 87 2.60 7.76 -9.10
CA LEU A 87 3.68 7.49 -10.05
C LEU A 87 4.97 8.24 -9.70
N GLU A 88 4.89 9.50 -9.29
CA GLU A 88 6.06 10.27 -8.81
C GLU A 88 6.74 9.60 -7.61
N LEU A 89 5.94 9.03 -6.72
CA LEU A 89 6.39 8.24 -5.58
C LEU A 89 6.89 6.83 -5.96
N GLY A 90 7.01 6.54 -7.25
CA GLY A 90 7.57 5.31 -7.77
C GLY A 90 6.62 4.12 -7.78
N ALA A 91 5.30 4.32 -7.61
CA ALA A 91 4.32 3.26 -7.83
C ALA A 91 4.33 2.79 -9.30
N THR A 92 3.81 1.60 -9.55
CA THR A 92 3.65 1.08 -10.91
C THR A 92 2.16 1.00 -11.21
N GLU A 93 1.77 1.48 -12.38
CA GLU A 93 0.40 1.36 -12.86
C GLU A 93 -0.06 -0.11 -12.81
N TYR A 94 -1.24 -0.33 -12.24
CA TYR A 94 -1.87 -1.65 -12.23
C TYR A 94 -2.78 -1.84 -13.43
N GLU A 95 -3.73 -0.92 -13.53
CA GLU A 95 -4.68 -0.75 -14.61
C GLU A 95 -4.75 0.75 -14.93
N PRO A 96 -5.01 1.13 -16.19
CA PRO A 96 -5.23 2.51 -16.55
C PRO A 96 -6.48 3.08 -15.86
N ILE A 97 -6.48 4.40 -15.69
CA ILE A 97 -7.68 5.13 -15.25
C ILE A 97 -8.83 4.74 -16.18
N THR A 98 -9.81 4.05 -15.61
CA THR A 98 -10.97 3.54 -16.33
C THR A 98 -12.20 4.23 -15.79
N GLU A 99 -12.94 4.94 -16.65
CA GLU A 99 -14.23 5.49 -16.25
C GLU A 99 -15.24 4.36 -16.00
N ARG A 100 -15.55 4.12 -14.73
CA ARG A 100 -16.64 3.22 -14.31
C ARG A 100 -17.58 4.01 -13.42
N ALA A 101 -18.74 4.41 -13.95
CA ALA A 101 -19.80 5.10 -13.22
C ALA A 101 -19.32 6.19 -12.22
N GLY A 102 -18.24 6.89 -12.56
CA GLY A 102 -17.74 8.06 -11.85
C GLY A 102 -16.62 7.89 -10.82
N ARG A 103 -16.27 6.70 -10.30
CA ARG A 103 -15.21 6.60 -9.25
C ARG A 103 -14.56 5.20 -9.15
N ALA A 104 -13.31 5.03 -9.58
CA ALA A 104 -12.43 3.97 -9.03
C ALA A 104 -10.96 4.17 -9.42
N LEU A 105 -10.08 4.02 -8.43
CA LEU A 105 -8.63 3.88 -8.57
C LEU A 105 -8.23 2.47 -8.12
N ALA A 106 -7.53 1.72 -8.96
CA ALA A 106 -6.80 0.52 -8.57
C ALA A 106 -5.32 0.76 -8.86
N LEU A 107 -4.49 0.86 -7.83
CA LEU A 107 -3.06 1.08 -7.99
C LEU A 107 -2.25 -0.03 -7.36
N ARG A 108 -1.18 -0.42 -8.07
CA ARG A 108 -0.29 -1.50 -7.65
C ARG A 108 0.97 -0.91 -7.05
N ARG A 109 1.30 -1.48 -5.91
CA ARG A 109 2.43 -1.10 -5.09
C ARG A 109 3.74 -1.41 -5.82
N ARG A 110 4.72 -0.51 -5.71
CA ARG A 110 6.14 -0.84 -5.94
C ARG A 110 6.54 -1.93 -4.93
N ARG A 111 7.34 -2.90 -5.37
CA ARG A 111 7.94 -3.86 -4.44
C ARG A 111 8.92 -3.09 -3.55
N TRP A 112 8.69 -3.10 -2.24
CA TRP A 112 9.69 -2.76 -1.23
C TRP A 112 10.64 -3.94 -1.10
N SER A 113 11.36 -4.23 -2.18
CA SER A 113 12.47 -5.17 -2.14
C SER A 113 13.74 -4.38 -1.99
N THR A 114 14.63 -4.88 -1.16
CA THR A 114 16.06 -4.57 -1.26
C THR A 114 16.48 -4.68 -2.73
N PRO A 115 17.14 -3.66 -3.31
CA PRO A 115 17.73 -3.78 -4.63
C PRO A 115 18.64 -5.01 -4.62
N SER A 116 18.38 -6.00 -5.48
CA SER A 116 19.33 -7.07 -5.70
C SER A 116 20.60 -6.41 -6.25
N ALA A 117 21.69 -6.46 -5.48
CA ALA A 117 23.00 -5.99 -5.92
C ALA A 117 23.29 -6.62 -7.27
N THR A 118 23.38 -5.79 -8.31
CA THR A 118 23.77 -6.23 -9.64
C THR A 118 25.23 -6.64 -9.50
N SER A 119 25.49 -7.95 -9.42
CA SER A 119 26.86 -8.43 -9.58
C SER A 119 27.25 -8.18 -11.03
N SER A 120 27.99 -7.10 -11.26
CA SER A 120 28.89 -7.06 -12.38
C SER A 120 29.99 -8.08 -12.08
N ALA A 121 29.96 -9.19 -12.80
CA ALA A 121 31.09 -10.08 -12.91
C ALA A 121 31.41 -10.21 -14.40
N SER A 122 32.65 -9.84 -14.67
CA SER A 122 33.44 -9.72 -15.90
C SER A 122 33.23 -10.79 -16.97
#